data_AF-A0A5N5PIL3-F1
#
_entry.id   AF-A0A5N5PIL3-F1
#
_cell.length_a   1.000
_cell.length_b   1.000
_cell.length_c   1.000
_cell.angle_alpha   90.00
_cell.angle_beta   90.00
_cell.angle_gamma   90.00
#
_symmetry.space_group_name_H-M   'P 1'
#
loop_
_entity.id
_entity.type
_entity.pdbx_description
1 polymer ?
#
loop_
_entity_poly.entity_id
_entity_poly.type
_entity_poly.pdbx_seq_one_letter_code
_entity_poly.pdbx_strand_id
1 'polypeptide(L)'
;MFKHKYVRVLSRNAIMFCGYWHVDFIRLLCFSVMLAGVASESVKPPKPNVNITQEGRLLRFQASTPNYLAPQCWKYRYIYSKCNEESEMVETGDNPTLHVEYDTACKYAVRGQVIYSSYCGGDVDIESDMSEPVYYGEDGDPNLAFKVVMIITPLIVCCCLIAAIVLFRRNKDIILPKIPEPSLFFKDMLNSTSDGLSKSLGGGKLYVPVKEVVVSGVSLEPKSILLHPNHDTCI
;
A
#
# COMPACT_ATOMS: atom_id res chain seq x y z
N MET A 1 24.08 -31.57 63.80
CA MET A 1 25.11 -31.98 64.79
C MET A 1 26.05 -32.98 64.12
N PHE A 2 27.12 -32.51 63.49
CA PHE A 2 28.28 -33.34 63.12
C PHE A 2 29.51 -32.43 63.03
N LYS A 3 30.42 -32.62 63.99
CA LYS A 3 31.77 -32.08 64.09
C LYS A 3 32.65 -32.79 63.06
N HIS A 4 33.51 -32.06 62.36
CA HIS A 4 34.83 -32.44 61.79
C HIS A 4 35.25 -31.25 60.88
N LYS A 5 36.49 -30.81 60.74
CA LYS A 5 37.82 -31.30 61.10
C LYS A 5 38.77 -30.10 60.95
N TYR A 6 39.73 -29.94 61.86
CA TYR A 6 40.85 -29.01 61.72
C TYR A 6 41.72 -29.36 60.51
N VAL A 7 42.20 -28.36 59.76
CA VAL A 7 43.52 -28.40 59.12
C VAL A 7 44.24 -27.08 59.43
N ARG A 8 45.22 -27.19 60.32
CA ARG A 8 46.26 -26.21 60.59
C ARG A 8 47.30 -26.33 59.46
N VAL A 9 47.57 -25.26 58.73
CA VAL A 9 48.86 -25.08 58.06
C VAL A 9 49.56 -23.93 58.79
N LEU A 10 50.46 -24.33 59.69
CA LEU A 10 51.46 -23.47 60.29
C LEU A 10 52.49 -23.15 59.19
N SER A 11 52.59 -21.89 58.78
CA SER A 11 53.83 -21.37 58.22
C SER A 11 54.33 -20.27 59.14
N ARG A 12 55.37 -20.62 59.89
CA ARG A 12 56.16 -19.71 60.70
C ARG A 12 57.01 -18.87 59.76
N ASN A 13 56.85 -17.56 59.78
CA ASN A 13 57.96 -16.65 59.54
C ASN A 13 57.91 -15.57 60.63
N ALA A 14 58.84 -15.73 61.57
CA ALA A 14 59.16 -14.73 62.57
C ALA A 14 59.92 -13.60 61.87
N ILE A 15 59.37 -12.40 61.90
CA ILE A 15 60.12 -11.18 61.63
C ILE A 15 60.15 -10.40 62.92
N MET A 16 61.30 -10.50 63.57
CA MET A 16 61.79 -9.66 64.64
C MET A 16 61.99 -8.25 64.08
N PHE A 17 61.22 -7.26 64.54
CA PHE A 17 61.62 -5.87 64.47
C PHE A 17 61.44 -5.20 65.84
N CYS A 18 62.57 -4.71 66.30
CA CYS A 18 62.81 -3.93 67.50
C CYS A 18 62.18 -2.53 67.34
N GLY A 19 61.92 -1.88 68.46
CA GLY A 19 60.98 -0.78 68.59
C GLY A 19 61.25 0.48 67.77
N TYR A 20 60.18 1.19 67.46
CA TYR A 20 60.16 2.65 67.45
C TYR A 20 58.70 3.12 67.58
N TRP A 21 58.42 3.90 68.61
CA TRP A 21 57.15 4.60 68.79
C TRP A 21 57.03 5.74 67.78
N HIS A 22 55.81 6.28 67.69
CA HIS A 22 55.49 7.67 67.34
C HIS A 22 54.77 7.88 65.97
N VAL A 23 53.43 7.90 66.06
CA VAL A 23 52.45 8.62 65.20
C VAL A 23 52.74 8.70 63.70
N ASP A 24 52.26 7.71 62.95
CA ASP A 24 51.86 7.91 61.54
C ASP A 24 50.81 6.88 61.05
N PHE A 25 50.49 5.85 61.85
CA PHE A 25 49.59 4.78 61.43
C PHE A 25 48.09 5.14 61.41
N ILE A 26 47.66 6.20 62.12
CA ILE A 26 46.24 6.57 62.20
C ILE A 26 45.76 7.32 60.96
N ARG A 27 46.66 7.96 60.18
CA ARG A 27 46.27 8.62 58.93
C ARG A 27 46.12 7.69 57.73
N LEU A 28 46.71 6.49 57.77
CA LEU A 28 46.65 5.52 56.66
C LEU A 28 45.43 4.60 56.72
N LEU A 29 44.77 4.48 57.88
CA LEU A 29 43.54 3.69 58.03
C LEU A 29 42.26 4.47 57.67
N CYS A 30 42.32 5.80 57.53
CA CYS A 30 41.18 6.60 57.05
C CYS A 30 41.05 6.62 55.51
N PHE A 31 42.11 6.29 54.77
CA PHE A 31 42.08 6.27 53.29
C PHE A 31 41.74 4.90 52.69
N SER A 32 41.54 3.89 53.53
CA SER A 32 41.20 2.53 53.10
C SER A 32 39.77 2.11 53.45
N VAL A 33 38.88 3.08 53.76
CA VAL A 33 37.45 2.93 53.46
C VAL A 33 37.32 2.97 51.95
N MET A 34 37.76 1.86 51.34
CA MET A 34 37.39 1.41 50.03
C MET A 34 35.88 1.57 49.97
N LEU A 35 35.44 2.56 49.19
CA LEU A 35 34.19 2.54 48.48
C LEU A 35 34.16 1.23 47.68
N ALA A 36 33.83 0.14 48.35
CA ALA A 36 33.15 -0.97 47.72
C ALA A 36 31.78 -0.41 47.34
N GLY A 37 31.74 0.36 46.25
CA GLY A 37 30.53 0.61 45.53
C GLY A 37 29.98 -0.76 45.19
N VAL A 38 28.97 -1.19 45.94
CA VAL A 38 28.11 -2.29 45.53
C VAL A 38 27.48 -1.79 44.24
N ALA A 39 28.01 -2.24 43.11
CA ALA A 39 27.35 -2.08 41.83
C ALA A 39 26.04 -2.86 41.96
N SER A 40 24.95 -2.17 42.26
CA SER A 40 23.61 -2.72 42.09
C SER A 40 23.46 -2.97 40.60
N GLU A 41 23.49 -4.24 40.19
CA GLU A 41 23.04 -4.64 38.87
C GLU A 41 21.62 -4.09 38.71
N SER A 42 21.48 -3.05 37.89
CA SER A 42 20.20 -2.45 37.58
C SER A 42 19.40 -3.45 36.76
N VAL A 43 18.46 -4.13 37.41
CA VAL A 43 17.60 -5.12 36.77
C VAL A 43 16.68 -4.38 35.81
N LYS A 44 16.94 -4.51 34.51
CA LYS A 44 16.07 -3.95 33.47
C LYS A 44 14.66 -4.54 33.59
N PRO A 45 13.61 -3.74 33.32
CA PRO A 45 12.26 -4.28 33.25
C PRO A 45 12.12 -5.32 32.12
N PRO A 46 11.19 -6.27 32.24
CA PRO A 46 10.96 -7.27 31.22
C PRO A 46 10.41 -6.63 29.94
N LYS A 47 10.78 -7.21 28.81
CA LYS A 47 10.27 -6.86 27.49
C LYS A 47 8.74 -7.03 27.45
N PRO A 48 7.97 -6.00 27.05
CA PRO A 48 6.52 -6.11 27.00
C PRO A 48 6.05 -6.87 25.75
N ASN A 49 4.86 -7.48 25.85
CA ASN A 49 4.10 -7.95 24.71
C ASN A 49 3.10 -6.87 24.28
N VAL A 50 3.01 -6.58 22.99
CA VAL A 50 2.06 -5.61 22.43
C VAL A 50 0.97 -6.34 21.68
N ASN A 51 -0.28 -5.95 21.90
CA ASN A 51 -1.42 -6.42 21.14
C ASN A 51 -2.10 -5.25 20.40
N ILE A 52 -2.67 -5.54 19.25
CA ILE A 52 -3.42 -4.59 18.42
C ILE A 52 -4.86 -5.09 18.33
N THR A 53 -5.81 -4.24 18.69
CA THR A 53 -7.24 -4.54 18.61
C THR A 53 -7.95 -3.43 17.86
N GLN A 54 -8.90 -3.77 17.01
CA GLN A 54 -9.69 -2.77 16.28
C GLN A 54 -10.97 -2.45 17.05
N GLU A 55 -11.17 -1.17 17.34
CA GLU A 55 -12.34 -0.61 18.00
C GLU A 55 -13.02 0.37 17.04
N GLY A 56 -13.81 -0.17 16.10
CA GLY A 56 -14.50 0.62 15.08
C GLY A 56 -13.53 1.29 14.10
N ARG A 57 -13.37 2.61 14.24
CA ARG A 57 -12.46 3.45 13.41
C ARG A 57 -11.10 3.70 14.07
N LEU A 58 -10.83 3.09 15.21
CA LEU A 58 -9.58 3.24 15.94
C LEU A 58 -8.89 1.89 16.06
N LEU A 59 -7.55 1.91 16.01
CA LEU A 59 -6.72 0.83 16.48
C LEU A 59 -6.29 1.13 17.90
N ARG A 60 -6.47 0.16 18.78
CA ARG A 60 -6.04 0.19 20.16
C ARG A 60 -4.80 -0.67 20.32
N PHE A 61 -3.68 -0.03 20.64
CA PHE A 61 -2.43 -0.69 20.99
C PHE A 61 -2.38 -0.86 22.50
N GLN A 62 -2.06 -2.07 22.96
CA GLN A 62 -2.01 -2.40 24.38
C GLN A 62 -0.72 -3.16 24.69
N ALA A 63 0.09 -2.62 25.60
CA ALA A 63 1.28 -3.28 26.12
C ALA A 63 0.97 -4.06 27.41
N SER A 64 1.66 -5.18 27.63
CA SER A 64 1.58 -5.94 28.88
C SER A 64 2.28 -5.18 30.01
N THR A 65 1.55 -4.90 31.09
CA THR A 65 2.10 -4.27 32.29
C THR A 65 2.74 -5.31 33.22
N PRO A 66 3.95 -5.08 33.75
CA PRO A 66 4.52 -5.94 34.77
C PRO A 66 3.81 -5.77 36.13
N ASN A 67 3.28 -6.86 36.69
CA ASN A 67 2.38 -6.83 37.86
C ASN A 67 3.07 -6.64 39.24
N TYR A 68 4.40 -6.56 39.28
CA TYR A 68 5.16 -6.55 40.53
C TYR A 68 5.39 -5.15 41.12
N LEU A 69 5.07 -4.09 40.37
CA LEU A 69 5.21 -2.69 40.81
C LEU A 69 3.92 -1.91 40.56
N ALA A 70 3.79 -0.77 41.23
CA ALA A 70 2.60 0.05 41.16
C ALA A 70 2.41 0.65 39.74
N PRO A 71 1.18 0.72 39.20
CA PRO A 71 0.92 1.13 37.82
C PRO A 71 1.50 2.50 37.45
N GLN A 72 1.49 3.45 38.39
CA GLN A 72 2.01 4.81 38.20
C GLN A 72 3.53 4.88 37.99
N CYS A 73 4.24 3.78 38.23
CA CYS A 73 5.69 3.70 38.04
C CYS A 73 6.07 3.33 36.61
N TRP A 74 5.10 2.96 35.79
CA TRP A 74 5.32 2.54 34.42
C TRP A 74 4.93 3.65 33.46
N LYS A 75 5.80 3.92 32.50
CA LYS A 75 5.49 4.65 31.29
C LYS A 75 5.59 3.71 30.09
N TYR A 76 4.87 4.01 29.03
CA TYR A 76 4.83 3.18 27.84
C TYR A 76 5.25 3.98 26.63
N ARG A 77 6.19 3.46 25.86
CA ARG A 77 6.61 4.05 24.59
C ARG A 77 6.19 3.13 23.46
N TYR A 78 5.48 3.68 22.48
CA TYR A 78 5.07 3.01 21.27
C TYR A 78 5.84 3.57 20.09
N ILE A 79 6.32 2.69 19.22
CA ILE A 79 6.87 3.05 17.91
C ILE A 79 6.01 2.33 16.88
N TYR A 80 5.35 3.08 16.02
CA TYR A 80 4.52 2.48 14.98
C TYR A 80 4.72 3.14 13.63
N SER A 81 4.54 2.37 12.56
CA SER A 81 4.48 2.89 11.19
C SER A 81 3.17 2.50 10.52
N LYS A 82 2.73 3.33 9.58
CA LYS A 82 1.53 3.15 8.75
C LYS A 82 1.95 3.17 7.28
N CYS A 83 1.45 2.25 6.45
CA CYS A 83 1.68 2.27 4.98
C CYS A 83 3.17 2.31 4.54
N ASN A 84 4.08 1.77 5.35
CA ASN A 84 5.55 1.87 5.18
C ASN A 84 6.11 3.31 5.22
N GLU A 85 5.38 4.24 5.84
CA GLU A 85 5.88 5.58 6.16
C GLU A 85 6.88 5.55 7.33
N GLU A 86 7.48 6.70 7.63
CA GLU A 86 8.36 6.86 8.78
C GLU A 86 7.63 6.50 10.08
N SER A 87 8.34 5.84 11.00
CA SER A 87 7.76 5.42 12.26
C SER A 87 7.55 6.62 13.19
N GLU A 88 6.34 6.72 13.74
CA GLU A 88 6.02 7.68 14.79
C GLU A 88 6.33 7.08 16.17
N MET A 89 6.91 7.90 17.05
CA MET A 89 7.17 7.53 18.45
C MET A 89 6.23 8.31 19.37
N VAL A 90 5.47 7.59 20.19
CA VAL A 90 4.52 8.16 21.14
C VAL A 90 4.76 7.59 22.53
N GLU A 91 4.99 8.47 23.50
CA GLU A 91 5.04 8.09 24.91
C GLU A 91 3.69 8.35 25.57
N THR A 92 3.18 7.31 26.21
CA THR A 92 2.02 7.36 27.11
C THR A 92 2.55 7.30 28.54
N GLY A 93 1.91 8.06 29.45
CA GLY A 93 2.22 8.04 30.87
C GLY A 93 1.88 6.70 31.52
N ASP A 94 1.08 6.72 32.58
CA ASP A 94 0.65 5.53 33.31
C ASP A 94 -0.36 4.64 32.54
N ASN A 95 -0.91 5.12 31.43
CA ASN A 95 -1.86 4.37 30.62
C ASN A 95 -1.14 3.39 29.67
N PRO A 96 -1.38 2.07 29.77
CA PRO A 96 -0.80 1.06 28.88
C PRO A 96 -1.44 1.03 27.49
N THR A 97 -2.29 1.99 27.14
CA THR A 97 -3.11 1.95 25.92
C THR A 97 -2.90 3.20 25.08
N LEU A 98 -2.68 3.02 23.77
CA LEU A 98 -2.66 4.09 22.78
C LEU A 98 -3.75 3.85 21.72
N HIS A 99 -4.44 4.92 21.32
CA HIS A 99 -5.44 4.88 20.24
C HIS A 99 -4.93 5.64 19.03
N VAL A 100 -5.01 5.01 17.87
CA VAL A 100 -4.60 5.57 16.57
C VAL A 100 -5.74 5.43 15.58
N GLU A 101 -5.89 6.37 14.65
CA GLU A 101 -6.91 6.29 13.60
C GLU A 101 -6.64 5.11 12.67
N TYR A 102 -7.66 4.27 12.46
CA TYR A 102 -7.56 3.08 11.63
C TYR A 102 -7.87 3.40 10.16
N ASP A 103 -6.90 3.13 9.31
CA ASP A 103 -7.03 3.18 7.85
C ASP A 103 -7.03 1.75 7.28
N THR A 104 -8.13 1.39 6.61
CA THR A 104 -8.30 0.06 6.03
C THR A 104 -7.36 -0.22 4.86
N ALA A 105 -6.76 0.81 4.25
CA ALA A 105 -5.85 0.67 3.12
C ALA A 105 -4.38 0.50 3.53
N CYS A 106 -4.07 0.56 4.83
CA CYS A 106 -2.69 0.55 5.30
C CYS A 106 -2.39 -0.66 6.20
N LYS A 107 -1.18 -1.19 6.03
CA LYS A 107 -0.56 -2.06 7.03
C LYS A 107 0.07 -1.22 8.13
N TYR A 108 -0.12 -1.68 9.36
CA TYR A 108 0.48 -1.13 10.56
C TYR A 108 1.56 -2.07 11.09
N ALA A 109 2.66 -1.52 11.57
CA ALA A 109 3.69 -2.25 12.31
C ALA A 109 3.94 -1.52 13.63
N VAL A 110 3.80 -2.22 14.76
CA VAL A 110 3.87 -1.62 16.10
C VAL A 110 4.91 -2.34 16.95
N ARG A 111 5.71 -1.57 17.67
CA ARG A 111 6.61 -2.01 18.73
C ARG A 111 6.32 -1.21 20.00
N GLY A 112 6.50 -1.83 21.16
CA GLY A 112 6.29 -1.21 22.46
C GLY A 112 7.45 -1.44 23.40
N GLN A 113 7.63 -0.51 24.32
CA GLN A 113 8.65 -0.54 25.36
C GLN A 113 8.03 -0.01 26.66
N VAL A 114 8.37 -0.64 27.78
CA VAL A 114 8.04 -0.12 29.11
C VAL A 114 9.24 0.61 29.70
N ILE A 115 8.96 1.71 30.38
CA ILE A 115 9.95 2.57 31.03
C ILE A 115 9.58 2.62 32.50
N TYR A 116 10.50 2.21 33.36
CA TYR A 116 10.36 2.38 34.80
C TYR A 116 10.73 3.82 35.17
N SER A 117 9.80 4.55 35.79
CA SER A 117 10.01 5.94 36.15
C SER A 117 10.92 6.07 37.37
N SER A 118 11.91 6.95 37.26
CA SER A 118 12.76 7.44 38.35
C SER A 118 11.98 7.88 39.58
N TYR A 119 10.75 8.42 39.38
CA TYR A 119 9.85 8.82 40.47
C TYR A 119 9.59 7.70 41.50
N CYS A 120 9.63 6.44 41.09
CA CYS A 120 9.36 5.30 41.96
C CYS A 120 10.59 4.70 42.66
N GLY A 121 11.75 5.36 42.62
CA GLY A 121 12.93 4.94 43.38
C GLY A 121 14.12 4.53 42.53
N GLY A 122 14.38 5.28 41.45
CA GLY A 122 15.61 5.18 40.67
C GLY A 122 16.19 6.57 40.39
N ASP A 123 17.49 6.65 40.15
CA ASP A 123 18.13 7.94 39.81
C ASP A 123 17.80 8.41 38.39
N VAL A 124 17.41 7.46 37.51
CA VAL A 124 17.06 7.70 36.10
C VAL A 124 15.91 6.79 35.68
N ASP A 125 15.22 7.17 34.60
CA ASP A 125 14.22 6.31 33.95
C ASP A 125 14.94 5.09 33.32
N ILE A 126 14.46 3.88 33.62
CA ILE A 126 15.08 2.63 33.16
C ILE A 126 14.20 2.02 32.08
N GLU A 127 14.74 1.94 30.87
CA GLU A 127 14.03 1.39 29.72
C GLU A 127 14.20 -0.13 29.60
N SER A 128 13.12 -0.83 29.24
CA SER A 128 13.16 -2.23 28.82
C SER A 128 13.66 -2.38 27.37
N ASP A 129 13.89 -3.61 26.94
CA ASP A 129 14.09 -3.89 25.52
C ASP A 129 12.76 -3.78 24.75
N MET A 130 12.85 -3.38 23.48
CA MET A 130 11.68 -3.25 22.59
C MET A 130 10.98 -4.59 22.36
N SER A 131 9.65 -4.55 22.30
CA SER A 131 8.81 -5.69 21.91
C SER A 131 9.15 -6.18 20.49
N GLU A 132 8.77 -7.42 20.19
CA GLU A 132 8.73 -7.84 18.79
C GLU A 132 7.72 -6.99 18.01
N PRO A 133 7.96 -6.72 16.71
CA PRO A 133 7.00 -6.03 15.88
C PRO A 133 5.73 -6.86 15.70
N VAL A 134 4.59 -6.23 15.92
CA VAL A 134 3.27 -6.80 15.64
C VAL A 134 2.66 -6.07 14.46
N TYR A 135 2.08 -6.82 13.54
CA TYR A 135 1.52 -6.29 12.30
C TYR A 135 -0.01 -6.38 12.31
N TYR A 136 -0.67 -5.37 11.77
CA TYR A 136 -2.11 -5.35 11.60
C TYR A 136 -2.50 -4.80 10.23
N GLY A 137 -3.44 -5.46 9.56
CA GLY A 137 -3.89 -5.08 8.22
C GLY A 137 -2.95 -5.51 7.10
N GLU A 138 -3.31 -5.11 5.88
CA GLU A 138 -2.56 -5.33 4.65
C GLU A 138 -2.45 -4.00 3.89
N ASP A 139 -1.36 -3.82 3.16
CA ASP A 139 -1.22 -2.66 2.29
C ASP A 139 -2.18 -2.82 1.12
N GLY A 140 -3.10 -1.87 0.97
CA GLY A 140 -4.02 -1.82 -0.15
C GLY A 140 -3.26 -1.64 -1.46
N ASP A 141 -3.65 -2.38 -2.50
CA ASP A 141 -3.05 -2.19 -3.83
C ASP A 141 -3.42 -0.78 -4.33
N PRO A 142 -2.46 0.15 -4.48
CA PRO A 142 -2.75 1.51 -4.95
C PRO A 142 -3.32 1.49 -6.38
N ASN A 143 -3.09 0.41 -7.12
CA ASN A 143 -3.59 0.23 -8.48
C ASN A 143 -4.98 -0.40 -8.53
N LEU A 144 -5.57 -0.78 -7.39
CA LEU A 144 -6.91 -1.38 -7.36
C LEU A 144 -7.94 -0.45 -8.01
N ALA A 145 -7.93 0.84 -7.67
CA ALA A 145 -8.82 1.83 -8.25
C ALA A 145 -8.63 1.93 -9.76
N PHE A 146 -7.37 2.00 -10.22
CA PHE A 146 -7.05 2.04 -11.65
C PHE A 146 -7.47 0.77 -12.40
N LYS A 147 -7.28 -0.42 -11.80
CA LYS A 147 -7.74 -1.70 -12.36
C LYS A 147 -9.25 -1.73 -12.49
N VAL A 148 -9.98 -1.29 -11.46
CA VAL A 148 -11.44 -1.22 -11.49
C VAL A 148 -11.92 -0.26 -12.57
N VAL A 149 -11.33 0.93 -12.68
CA VAL A 149 -11.64 1.89 -13.75
C VAL A 149 -11.36 1.29 -15.13
N MET A 150 -10.21 0.65 -15.34
CA MET A 150 -9.85 0.03 -16.62
C MET A 150 -10.87 -1.02 -17.07
N ILE A 151 -11.49 -1.76 -16.14
CA ILE A 151 -12.51 -2.76 -16.45
C ILE A 151 -13.88 -2.12 -16.66
N ILE A 152 -14.25 -1.14 -15.85
CA ILE A 152 -15.58 -0.52 -15.88
C ILE A 152 -15.74 0.43 -17.08
N THR A 153 -14.71 1.21 -17.42
CA THR A 153 -14.77 2.18 -18.54
C THR A 153 -15.19 1.55 -19.88
N PRO A 154 -14.58 0.44 -20.38
CA PRO A 154 -15.00 -0.15 -21.64
C PRO A 154 -16.43 -0.71 -21.59
N LEU A 155 -16.89 -1.21 -20.43
CA LEU A 155 -18.27 -1.67 -20.26
C LEU A 155 -19.26 -0.51 -20.40
N ILE A 156 -18.98 0.62 -19.74
CA ILE A 156 -19.82 1.83 -19.86
C ILE A 156 -19.81 2.34 -21.30
N VAL A 157 -18.65 2.45 -21.94
CA VAL A 157 -18.53 2.91 -23.33
C VAL A 157 -19.30 2.00 -24.28
N CYS A 158 -19.22 0.68 -24.11
CA CYS A 158 -19.96 -0.28 -24.92
C CYS A 158 -21.48 -0.08 -24.76
N CYS A 159 -21.97 0.02 -23.52
CA CYS A 159 -23.38 0.30 -23.23
C CYS A 159 -23.84 1.63 -23.85
N CYS A 160 -23.03 2.69 -23.74
CA CYS A 160 -23.32 3.99 -24.32
C CYS A 160 -23.40 3.95 -25.86
N LEU A 161 -22.47 3.23 -26.53
CA LEU A 161 -22.49 3.05 -27.98
C LEU A 161 -23.75 2.30 -28.44
N ILE A 162 -24.11 1.22 -27.74
CA ILE A 162 -25.34 0.45 -28.04
C ILE A 162 -26.56 1.35 -27.86
N ALA A 163 -26.66 2.06 -26.74
CA ALA A 163 -27.77 2.98 -26.47
C ALA A 163 -27.86 4.08 -27.55
N ALA A 164 -26.73 4.68 -27.93
CA ALA A 164 -26.69 5.67 -29.00
C ALA A 164 -27.22 5.08 -30.32
N ILE A 165 -26.75 3.90 -30.73
CA ILE A 165 -27.24 3.23 -31.96
C ILE A 165 -28.75 2.97 -31.90
N VAL A 166 -29.27 2.52 -30.75
CA VAL A 166 -30.71 2.27 -30.56
C VAL A 166 -31.50 3.58 -30.65
N LEU A 167 -31.04 4.64 -30.00
CA LEU A 167 -31.68 5.95 -30.04
C LEU A 167 -31.66 6.54 -31.46
N PHE A 168 -30.53 6.45 -32.17
CA PHE A 168 -30.44 6.86 -33.58
C PHE A 168 -31.39 6.07 -34.45
N ARG A 169 -31.52 4.75 -34.25
CA ARG A 169 -32.49 3.93 -35.01
C ARG A 169 -33.94 4.28 -34.72
N ARG A 170 -34.27 4.63 -33.47
CA ARG A 170 -35.63 4.98 -33.05
C ARG A 170 -36.04 6.39 -33.47
N ASN A 171 -35.08 7.33 -33.49
CA ASN A 171 -35.33 8.73 -33.81
C ASN A 171 -34.88 9.10 -35.23
N LYS A 172 -34.48 8.13 -36.06
CA LYS A 172 -34.09 8.37 -37.47
C LYS A 172 -35.18 9.13 -38.23
N ASP A 173 -36.45 8.91 -37.89
CA ASP A 173 -37.59 9.52 -38.56
C ASP A 173 -37.75 11.02 -38.19
N ILE A 174 -37.15 11.45 -37.06
CA ILE A 174 -37.15 12.84 -36.57
C ILE A 174 -35.84 13.55 -36.95
N ILE A 175 -34.70 12.85 -36.90
CA ILE A 175 -33.36 13.39 -37.17
C ILE A 175 -33.08 13.51 -38.67
N LEU A 176 -33.61 12.57 -39.48
CA LEU A 176 -33.58 12.63 -40.94
C LEU A 176 -35.03 12.82 -41.44
N PRO A 177 -35.50 14.07 -41.61
CA PRO A 177 -36.77 14.29 -42.29
C PRO A 177 -36.70 13.62 -43.66
N LYS A 178 -37.78 12.90 -44.00
CA LYS A 178 -37.94 12.16 -45.26
C LYS A 178 -37.48 13.04 -46.42
N ILE A 179 -36.33 12.70 -47.03
CA ILE A 179 -35.77 13.47 -48.16
C ILE A 179 -36.85 13.49 -49.25
N PRO A 180 -37.41 14.67 -49.60
CA PRO A 180 -38.30 14.75 -50.74
C PRO A 180 -37.52 14.34 -51.98
N GLU A 181 -38.15 13.57 -52.88
CA GLU A 181 -37.48 12.88 -53.97
C GLU A 181 -36.42 13.75 -54.68
N PRO A 182 -35.17 13.25 -54.84
CA PRO A 182 -34.06 14.04 -55.39
C PRO A 182 -34.29 14.44 -56.86
N SER A 183 -35.22 13.80 -57.55
CA SER A 183 -35.50 14.00 -58.98
C SER A 183 -35.98 15.42 -59.32
N LEU A 184 -36.61 16.14 -58.39
CA LEU A 184 -37.09 17.50 -58.61
C LEU A 184 -36.04 18.57 -58.27
N PHE A 185 -35.29 18.40 -57.18
CA PHE A 185 -34.29 19.39 -56.74
C PHE A 185 -33.07 19.45 -57.68
N PHE A 186 -32.60 18.30 -58.19
CA PHE A 186 -31.49 18.29 -59.16
C PHE A 186 -31.90 18.77 -60.55
N LYS A 187 -33.19 18.66 -60.90
CA LYS A 187 -33.70 19.08 -62.21
C LYS A 187 -33.74 20.60 -62.33
N ASP A 188 -34.04 21.30 -61.23
CA ASP A 188 -34.05 22.77 -61.20
C ASP A 188 -32.63 23.35 -61.24
N MET A 189 -31.66 22.71 -60.58
CA MET A 189 -30.25 23.16 -60.55
C MET A 189 -29.50 22.88 -61.87
N LEU A 190 -29.87 21.80 -62.58
CA LEU A 190 -29.33 21.49 -63.92
C LEU A 190 -29.96 22.35 -65.01
N ASN A 191 -31.26 22.65 -64.92
CA ASN A 191 -31.91 23.56 -65.87
C ASN A 191 -31.36 24.99 -65.74
N SER A 192 -31.23 25.53 -64.53
CA SER A 192 -30.73 26.91 -64.33
C SER A 192 -29.29 27.15 -64.82
N THR A 193 -28.50 26.08 -64.98
CA THR A 193 -27.12 26.15 -65.48
C THR A 193 -27.08 26.14 -67.01
N SER A 194 -28.09 25.59 -67.67
CA SER A 194 -28.17 25.52 -69.15
C SER A 194 -28.46 26.88 -69.81
N ASP A 195 -29.14 27.77 -69.07
CA ASP A 195 -29.54 29.11 -69.51
C ASP A 195 -28.34 30.07 -69.58
N GLY A 196 -27.38 29.89 -68.67
CA GLY A 196 -26.14 30.67 -68.62
C GLY A 196 -25.02 30.12 -69.50
N LEU A 197 -24.97 28.80 -69.69
CA LEU A 197 -23.90 28.15 -70.47
C LEU A 197 -24.12 28.28 -72.00
N SER A 198 -25.38 28.35 -72.45
CA SER A 198 -25.71 28.49 -73.88
C SER A 198 -25.39 29.86 -74.48
N LYS A 199 -25.16 30.89 -73.66
CA LYS A 199 -24.77 32.24 -74.13
C LYS A 199 -23.26 32.51 -74.12
N SER A 200 -22.46 31.66 -73.46
CA SER A 200 -21.02 31.89 -73.28
C SER A 200 -20.10 30.99 -74.11
N LEU A 201 -20.62 29.97 -74.82
CA LEU A 201 -19.79 29.10 -75.65
C LEU A 201 -20.27 29.12 -77.10
N GLY A 202 -19.81 30.13 -77.84
CA GLY A 202 -19.78 30.07 -79.29
C GLY A 202 -18.88 28.93 -79.75
N GLY A 203 -19.43 28.06 -80.60
CA GLY A 203 -18.66 27.15 -81.46
C GLY A 203 -18.25 25.81 -80.81
N GLY A 204 -18.88 24.73 -81.25
CA GLY A 204 -18.34 23.38 -81.08
C GLY A 204 -19.38 22.27 -80.99
N LYS A 205 -19.75 21.67 -82.14
CA LYS A 205 -20.35 20.32 -82.18
C LYS A 205 -19.32 19.32 -81.64
N LEU A 206 -19.73 18.34 -80.83
CA LEU A 206 -19.39 16.90 -81.01
C LEU A 206 -19.90 16.04 -79.83
N TYR A 207 -21.13 15.56 -79.95
CA TYR A 207 -21.42 14.15 -79.66
C TYR A 207 -22.58 13.69 -80.54
N VAL A 208 -22.36 12.63 -81.30
CA VAL A 208 -23.39 11.92 -82.07
C VAL A 208 -23.50 10.53 -81.45
N PRO A 209 -24.62 10.17 -80.79
CA PRO A 209 -24.76 8.84 -80.21
C PRO A 209 -24.89 7.80 -81.34
N VAL A 210 -24.03 6.79 -81.30
CA VAL A 210 -24.14 5.58 -82.12
C VAL A 210 -25.37 4.80 -81.64
N LYS A 211 -26.26 4.43 -82.57
CA LYS A 211 -27.39 3.53 -82.28
C LYS A 211 -26.86 2.11 -82.18
N GLU A 212 -26.74 1.58 -80.95
CA GLU A 212 -26.54 0.15 -80.76
C GLU A 212 -27.86 -0.58 -81.05
N VAL A 213 -27.83 -1.41 -82.10
CA VAL A 213 -28.90 -2.35 -82.43
C VAL A 213 -28.80 -3.50 -81.44
N VAL A 214 -29.67 -3.51 -80.44
CA VAL A 214 -29.87 -4.64 -79.53
C VAL A 214 -30.53 -5.77 -80.34
N VAL A 215 -29.78 -6.82 -80.65
CA VAL A 215 -30.31 -8.12 -81.05
C VAL A 215 -29.70 -9.21 -80.18
N SER A 216 -30.51 -9.63 -79.22
CA SER A 216 -30.76 -11.00 -78.76
C SER A 216 -29.58 -11.90 -78.37
N GLY A 217 -29.60 -12.26 -77.09
CA GLY A 217 -29.35 -13.63 -76.67
C GLY A 217 -27.94 -13.91 -76.19
N VAL A 218 -27.61 -13.45 -74.99
CA VAL A 218 -26.56 -14.11 -74.20
C VAL A 218 -27.17 -14.59 -72.90
N SER A 219 -27.62 -15.85 -72.94
CA SER A 219 -28.01 -16.64 -71.79
C SER A 219 -26.79 -16.84 -70.91
N LEU A 220 -26.82 -16.29 -69.70
CA LEU A 220 -25.85 -16.61 -68.67
C LEU A 220 -26.33 -17.89 -67.97
N GLU A 221 -25.71 -19.03 -68.30
CA GLU A 221 -25.69 -20.16 -67.38
C GLU A 221 -24.28 -20.76 -67.21
N PRO A 222 -24.02 -21.35 -66.03
CA PRO A 222 -22.69 -21.56 -65.47
C PRO A 222 -22.23 -23.02 -65.58
N LYS A 223 -20.92 -23.26 -65.63
CA LYS A 223 -20.29 -24.57 -65.36
C LYS A 223 -18.98 -24.31 -64.60
N SER A 224 -18.93 -24.56 -63.28
CA SER A 224 -18.59 -25.85 -62.62
C SER A 224 -17.20 -26.35 -63.03
N ILE A 225 -16.25 -26.59 -62.13
CA ILE A 225 -16.05 -27.86 -61.39
C ILE A 225 -14.97 -27.55 -60.32
N LEU A 226 -15.27 -27.65 -59.01
CA LEU A 226 -15.02 -28.83 -58.16
C LEU A 226 -13.52 -29.17 -57.98
N LEU A 227 -12.97 -28.86 -56.81
CA LEU A 227 -11.86 -29.61 -56.19
C LEU A 227 -11.80 -29.29 -54.68
N HIS A 228 -12.56 -30.05 -53.89
CA HIS A 228 -12.02 -30.73 -52.70
C HIS A 228 -11.62 -32.13 -53.21
N PRO A 229 -10.65 -32.87 -52.64
CA PRO A 229 -10.26 -32.93 -51.23
C PRO A 229 -8.73 -32.88 -51.05
N ASN A 230 -8.06 -33.04 -49.90
CA ASN A 230 -8.16 -34.09 -48.88
C ASN A 230 -7.08 -33.82 -47.82
N HIS A 231 -7.30 -34.35 -46.60
CA HIS A 231 -6.32 -34.97 -45.69
C HIS A 231 -4.97 -34.25 -45.39
N ASP A 232 -4.52 -34.09 -44.15
CA ASP A 232 -4.36 -35.15 -43.16
C ASP A 232 -4.26 -34.61 -41.72
N THR A 233 -4.92 -35.33 -40.82
CA THR A 233 -4.58 -35.61 -39.42
C THR A 233 -3.08 -35.83 -39.17
N CYS A 234 -2.57 -35.38 -38.01
CA CYS A 234 -1.69 -36.18 -37.15
C CYS A 234 -1.50 -35.56 -35.75
N ILE A 235 -1.92 -36.34 -34.76
CA ILE A 235 -1.34 -36.62 -33.42
C ILE A 235 -0.99 -35.43 -32.50
#